data_AF-B4I433-F1
#
_entry.id   AF-B4I433-F1
#
_cell.length_a   1.000
_cell.length_b   1.000
_cell.length_c   1.000
_cell.angle_alpha   90.00
_cell.angle_beta   90.00
_cell.angle_gamma   90.00
#
_symmetry.space_group_name_H-M   'P 1'
#
loop_
_entity.id
_entity.type
_entity.pdbx_description
1 polymer ?
#
loop_
_entity_poly.entity_id
_entity_poly.type
_entity_poly.pdbx_seq_one_letter_code
_entity_poly.pdbx_strand_id
1 'polypeptide(L)'
;MNFNNVNIPEKLVPDNYLQLGLAAQRSKQRSFKELLEKRKLPENGWSDERIEELVHMLASLDSNNYPHKVGLGEREARTACKLVARRHYNFGHGIGRSGDLLEAQPKAAGSTLLARLTNALILDLIRGIGLPSCAGCFLVPMCTGMTLTLCLQSLRKRRPGAKYVLWSRIDQKSCFKAITAAGLEPVVIPCLIQGESLNTNVDLFREKIKSLGVDSILCLYTTTSCFAPRNSDDIAEVSKLSKQWQIPHLVNNAYGLQAKEIVHQLESANRVGRIDFFVQSSDKNLLVPVGSAIVASFNESVLHDVASTYAGRASGSQSLDVLMTLLSLGRNGFQLLMDQRGENFIYLRENLRKFAELRGEIVLDSRCNSISLAITLATMAGDQMKSITQLGSMLHMRGVSGARVIVPGQNKTIDGHEFIGKFRLPPQQPASSVPDCSGRNRNNPRGDRQILRYFQQVLEAAFSN
;
A
#
# COMPACT_ATOMS: atom_id res chain seq x y z
N MET A 1 -15.12 -10.86 -30.44
CA MET A 1 -14.75 -11.65 -31.64
C MET A 1 -14.02 -10.74 -32.61
N ASN A 2 -12.96 -11.21 -33.26
CA ASN A 2 -12.29 -10.46 -34.32
C ASN A 2 -12.94 -10.78 -35.67
N PHE A 3 -13.76 -9.86 -36.18
CA PHE A 3 -14.47 -10.02 -37.46
C PHE A 3 -13.56 -9.82 -38.68
N ASN A 4 -12.29 -9.43 -38.51
CA ASN A 4 -11.39 -9.14 -39.63
C ASN A 4 -11.16 -10.35 -40.57
N ASN A 5 -11.42 -11.57 -40.09
CA ASN A 5 -11.23 -12.82 -40.86
C ASN A 5 -12.55 -13.58 -41.11
N VAL A 6 -13.71 -12.93 -40.92
CA VAL A 6 -15.01 -13.56 -41.12
C VAL A 6 -15.65 -13.00 -42.39
N ASN A 7 -16.00 -13.87 -43.33
CA ASN A 7 -16.77 -13.47 -44.51
C ASN A 7 -18.25 -13.32 -44.13
N ILE A 8 -18.74 -12.07 -44.05
CA ILE A 8 -20.14 -11.75 -43.74
C ILE A 8 -20.83 -11.36 -45.06
N PRO A 9 -21.81 -12.15 -45.54
CA PRO A 9 -22.49 -11.84 -46.80
C PRO A 9 -23.23 -10.49 -46.76
N GLU A 10 -23.15 -9.71 -47.84
CA GLU A 10 -23.87 -8.42 -48.00
C GLU A 10 -25.38 -8.53 -47.76
N LYS A 11 -25.96 -9.71 -48.05
CA LYS A 11 -27.38 -10.01 -47.82
C LYS A 11 -27.78 -9.95 -46.34
N LEU A 12 -26.82 -10.10 -45.41
CA LEU A 12 -27.04 -9.96 -43.97
C LEU A 12 -26.85 -8.52 -43.51
N VAL A 13 -25.76 -7.88 -43.93
CA VAL A 13 -25.43 -6.50 -43.59
C VAL A 13 -24.76 -5.85 -44.80
N PRO A 14 -25.24 -4.70 -45.29
CA PRO A 14 -24.56 -3.96 -46.35
C PRO A 14 -23.09 -3.67 -46.00
N ASP A 15 -22.19 -3.88 -46.96
CA ASP A 15 -20.74 -3.79 -46.75
C ASP A 15 -20.31 -2.44 -46.16
N ASN A 16 -20.88 -1.34 -46.64
CA ASN A 16 -20.59 0.00 -46.13
C ASN A 16 -20.95 0.16 -44.64
N TYR A 17 -22.06 -0.43 -44.18
CA TYR A 17 -22.49 -0.37 -42.79
C TYR A 17 -21.62 -1.28 -41.91
N LEU A 18 -21.26 -2.46 -42.41
CA LEU A 18 -20.35 -3.37 -41.74
C LEU A 18 -18.96 -2.73 -41.56
N GLN A 19 -18.39 -2.14 -42.62
CA GLN A 19 -17.09 -1.47 -42.55
C GLN A 19 -17.10 -0.29 -41.56
N LEU A 20 -18.19 0.48 -41.49
CA LEU A 20 -18.35 1.55 -40.49
C LEU A 20 -18.30 0.98 -39.06
N GLY A 21 -19.04 -0.10 -38.80
CA GLY A 21 -19.04 -0.77 -37.50
C GLY A 21 -17.67 -1.36 -37.12
N LEU A 22 -17.00 -2.02 -38.07
CA LEU A 22 -15.65 -2.55 -37.87
C LEU A 22 -14.63 -1.44 -37.63
N ALA A 23 -14.72 -0.33 -38.37
CA ALA A 23 -13.86 0.83 -38.17
C ALA A 23 -14.02 1.41 -36.76
N ALA A 24 -15.25 1.51 -36.23
CA ALA A 24 -15.51 1.96 -34.87
C ALA A 24 -14.86 1.05 -33.80
N GLN A 25 -14.74 -0.26 -34.06
CA GLN A 25 -14.09 -1.21 -33.14
C GLN A 25 -12.55 -1.15 -33.16
N ARG A 26 -11.93 -0.62 -34.23
CA ARG A 26 -10.45 -0.61 -34.39
C ARG A 26 -9.74 0.12 -33.25
N SER A 27 -10.29 1.23 -32.77
CA SER A 27 -9.72 1.99 -31.65
C SER A 27 -9.61 1.13 -30.39
N LYS A 28 -10.67 0.36 -30.10
CA LYS A 28 -10.72 -0.55 -28.96
C LYS A 28 -9.73 -1.71 -29.09
N GLN A 29 -9.67 -2.34 -30.26
CA GLN A 29 -8.69 -3.40 -30.54
C GLN A 29 -7.25 -2.88 -30.43
N ARG A 30 -7.00 -1.66 -30.91
CA ARG A 30 -5.69 -1.02 -30.82
C ARG A 30 -5.24 -0.83 -29.38
N SER A 31 -6.07 -0.26 -28.49
CA SER A 31 -5.60 -0.07 -27.11
C SER A 31 -5.54 -1.38 -26.29
N PHE A 32 -6.28 -2.44 -26.66
CA PHE A 32 -6.03 -3.78 -26.11
C PHE A 32 -4.67 -4.32 -26.52
N LYS A 33 -4.34 -4.21 -27.81
CA LYS A 33 -3.02 -4.58 -28.34
C LYS A 33 -1.91 -3.78 -27.65
N GLU A 34 -2.06 -2.46 -27.55
CA GLU A 34 -1.08 -1.60 -26.88
C GLU A 34 -0.90 -1.94 -25.40
N LEU A 35 -1.98 -2.27 -24.67
CA LEU A 35 -1.88 -2.69 -23.27
C LEU A 35 -1.01 -3.96 -23.12
N LEU A 36 -1.26 -4.98 -23.94
CA LEU A 36 -0.54 -6.25 -23.87
C LEU A 36 0.91 -6.16 -24.35
N GLU A 37 1.16 -5.40 -25.42
CA GLU A 37 2.51 -5.25 -25.98
C GLU A 37 3.39 -4.33 -25.13
N LYS A 38 2.86 -3.17 -24.74
CA LYS A 38 3.63 -2.17 -23.98
C LYS A 38 3.67 -2.50 -22.49
N ARG A 39 2.63 -3.17 -21.96
CA ARG A 39 2.47 -3.48 -20.53
C ARG A 39 2.54 -2.23 -19.66
N LYS A 40 1.91 -1.15 -20.11
CA LYS A 40 1.86 0.16 -19.45
C LYS A 40 0.42 0.58 -19.19
N LEU A 41 0.24 1.43 -18.19
CA LEU A 41 -1.06 2.00 -17.90
C LEU A 41 -1.59 2.80 -19.10
N PRO A 42 -2.90 2.74 -19.39
CA PRO A 42 -3.49 3.68 -20.31
C PRO A 42 -3.41 5.09 -19.70
N GLU A 43 -3.22 6.09 -20.56
CA GLU A 43 -3.13 7.50 -20.14
C GLU A 43 -4.39 7.92 -19.38
N ASN A 44 -5.55 7.60 -19.94
CA ASN A 44 -6.87 7.80 -19.36
C ASN A 44 -7.54 6.46 -19.05
N GLY A 45 -8.38 6.46 -18.02
CA GLY A 45 -9.20 5.31 -17.63
C GLY A 45 -10.04 4.72 -18.76
N TRP A 46 -10.20 3.40 -18.74
CA TRP A 46 -11.12 2.69 -19.63
C TRP A 46 -12.52 2.65 -19.04
N SER A 47 -13.53 2.53 -19.91
CA SER A 47 -14.90 2.28 -19.46
C SER A 47 -15.05 0.87 -18.90
N ASP A 48 -16.06 0.67 -18.05
CA ASP A 48 -16.32 -0.60 -17.39
C ASP A 48 -16.56 -1.74 -18.40
N GLU A 49 -17.32 -1.48 -19.47
CA GLU A 49 -17.62 -2.49 -20.52
C GLU A 49 -16.34 -2.96 -21.22
N ARG A 50 -15.38 -2.05 -21.39
CA ARG A 50 -14.10 -2.35 -22.00
C ARG A 50 -13.21 -3.19 -21.08
N ILE A 51 -13.23 -2.89 -19.78
CA ILE A 51 -12.51 -3.67 -18.77
C ILE A 51 -13.12 -5.07 -18.68
N GLU A 52 -14.45 -5.18 -18.61
CA GLU A 52 -15.14 -6.47 -18.56
C GLU A 52 -14.88 -7.34 -19.78
N GLU A 53 -14.86 -6.77 -20.99
CA GLU A 53 -14.52 -7.55 -22.19
C GLU A 53 -13.09 -8.11 -22.11
N LEU A 54 -12.10 -7.32 -21.67
CA LEU A 54 -10.74 -7.82 -21.46
C LEU A 54 -10.73 -8.96 -20.44
N VAL A 55 -11.40 -8.77 -19.30
CA VAL A 55 -11.45 -9.76 -18.22
C VAL A 55 -12.11 -11.06 -18.68
N HIS A 56 -13.21 -10.99 -19.44
CA HIS A 56 -13.84 -12.16 -20.04
C HIS A 56 -12.95 -12.85 -21.08
N MET A 57 -12.24 -12.09 -21.91
CA MET A 57 -11.26 -12.66 -22.85
C MET A 57 -10.17 -13.42 -22.10
N LEU A 58 -9.60 -12.84 -21.04
CA LEU A 58 -8.60 -13.50 -20.21
C LEU A 58 -9.15 -14.76 -19.55
N ALA A 59 -10.34 -14.70 -18.95
CA ALA A 59 -10.96 -15.86 -18.30
C ALA A 59 -11.19 -17.02 -19.27
N SER A 60 -11.54 -16.74 -20.54
CA SER A 60 -11.77 -17.79 -21.54
C SER A 60 -10.51 -18.58 -21.93
N LEU A 61 -9.31 -18.09 -21.57
CA LEU A 61 -8.04 -18.78 -21.77
C LEU A 61 -7.73 -19.84 -20.70
N ASP A 62 -8.47 -19.87 -19.58
CA ASP A 62 -8.29 -20.88 -18.54
C ASP A 62 -9.03 -22.18 -18.88
N SER A 63 -8.39 -23.32 -18.65
CA SER A 63 -8.90 -24.64 -19.08
C SER A 63 -10.26 -24.99 -18.46
N ASN A 64 -10.57 -24.46 -17.27
CA ASN A 64 -11.87 -24.64 -16.64
C ASN A 64 -13.02 -23.95 -17.39
N ASN A 65 -12.73 -23.11 -18.38
CA ASN A 65 -13.73 -22.42 -19.20
C ASN A 65 -13.80 -22.94 -20.64
N TYR A 66 -13.02 -23.97 -20.99
CA TYR A 66 -13.07 -24.56 -22.33
C TYR A 66 -14.39 -25.34 -22.53
N PRO A 67 -15.08 -25.18 -23.67
CA PRO A 67 -16.32 -25.90 -23.96
C PRO A 67 -16.16 -27.43 -23.94
N HIS A 68 -15.00 -27.91 -24.36
CA HIS A 68 -14.67 -29.34 -24.48
C HIS A 68 -13.89 -29.90 -23.28
N LYS A 69 -13.89 -29.20 -22.14
CA LYS A 69 -13.12 -29.64 -20.97
C LYS A 69 -13.62 -30.98 -20.43
N VAL A 70 -12.69 -31.88 -20.13
CA VAL A 70 -12.93 -33.11 -19.35
C VAL A 70 -11.87 -33.16 -18.25
N GLY A 71 -12.23 -32.66 -17.07
CA GLY A 71 -11.31 -32.59 -15.94
C GLY A 71 -11.36 -33.85 -15.09
N LEU A 72 -10.31 -34.69 -15.17
CA LEU A 72 -10.19 -35.93 -14.39
C LEU A 72 -9.34 -35.78 -13.11
N GLY A 73 -8.69 -34.62 -12.94
CA GLY A 73 -7.85 -34.34 -11.78
C GLY A 73 -8.62 -33.95 -10.52
N GLU A 74 -7.88 -33.81 -9.43
CA GLU A 74 -8.35 -33.37 -8.12
C GLU A 74 -8.56 -31.85 -8.06
N ARG A 75 -7.81 -31.09 -8.87
CA ARG A 75 -7.86 -29.61 -8.92
C ARG A 75 -8.17 -29.10 -10.31
N GLU A 76 -9.45 -29.22 -10.68
CA GLU A 76 -10.02 -28.84 -11.99
C GLU A 76 -10.84 -27.54 -11.96
N ALA A 77 -10.70 -26.75 -10.89
CA ALA A 77 -11.39 -25.47 -10.71
C ALA A 77 -12.91 -25.53 -10.95
N ARG A 78 -13.54 -26.62 -10.46
CA ARG A 78 -15.00 -26.78 -10.48
C ARG A 78 -15.63 -25.87 -9.42
N THR A 79 -16.58 -25.02 -9.82
CA THR A 79 -17.28 -24.09 -8.93
C THR A 79 -18.75 -24.44 -8.83
N ALA A 80 -19.23 -24.83 -7.65
CA ALA A 80 -20.62 -25.25 -7.44
C ALA A 80 -21.62 -24.08 -7.48
N CYS A 81 -21.28 -22.97 -6.83
CA CYS A 81 -22.18 -21.81 -6.75
C CYS A 81 -21.96 -20.85 -7.93
N LYS A 82 -22.99 -20.65 -8.76
CA LYS A 82 -22.93 -19.75 -9.92
C LYS A 82 -22.65 -18.29 -9.54
N LEU A 83 -23.09 -17.83 -8.36
CA LEU A 83 -22.79 -16.48 -7.88
C LEU A 83 -21.29 -16.32 -7.59
N VAL A 84 -20.64 -17.36 -7.05
CA VAL A 84 -19.19 -17.38 -6.81
C VAL A 84 -18.43 -17.39 -8.14
N ALA A 85 -18.87 -18.20 -9.11
CA ALA A 85 -18.25 -18.23 -10.44
C ALA A 85 -18.33 -16.85 -11.13
N ARG A 86 -19.52 -16.23 -11.12
CA ARG A 86 -19.76 -14.93 -11.75
C ARG A 86 -18.97 -13.78 -11.12
N ARG A 87 -18.95 -13.67 -9.79
CA ARG A 87 -18.22 -12.58 -9.11
C ARG A 87 -16.70 -12.66 -9.29
N HIS A 88 -16.18 -13.82 -9.70
CA HIS A 88 -14.77 -14.04 -10.02
C HIS A 88 -14.52 -14.10 -11.53
N TYR A 89 -15.48 -13.68 -12.37
CA TYR A 89 -15.39 -13.74 -13.83
C TYR A 89 -15.00 -15.13 -14.38
N ASN A 90 -15.31 -16.20 -13.65
CA ASN A 90 -14.92 -17.59 -13.91
C ASN A 90 -13.41 -17.89 -13.87
N PHE A 91 -12.59 -17.05 -13.23
CA PHE A 91 -11.23 -17.45 -12.83
C PHE A 91 -11.32 -18.40 -11.63
N GLY A 92 -10.88 -19.64 -11.80
CA GLY A 92 -10.99 -20.68 -10.76
C GLY A 92 -9.67 -21.34 -10.35
N HIS A 93 -8.59 -21.16 -11.11
CA HIS A 93 -7.33 -21.87 -10.88
C HIS A 93 -6.34 -21.17 -9.94
N GLY A 94 -6.56 -19.89 -9.65
CA GLY A 94 -5.62 -19.04 -8.91
C GLY A 94 -4.38 -18.67 -9.73
N ILE A 95 -3.36 -18.17 -9.04
CA ILE A 95 -2.09 -17.74 -9.63
C ILE A 95 -0.92 -18.60 -9.14
N GLY A 96 0.17 -18.63 -9.91
CA GLY A 96 1.38 -19.36 -9.59
C GLY A 96 1.27 -20.88 -9.73
N ARG A 97 2.32 -21.54 -9.27
CA ARG A 97 2.44 -23.01 -9.16
C ARG A 97 2.79 -23.42 -7.74
N SER A 98 2.98 -24.72 -7.51
CA SER A 98 3.19 -25.26 -6.17
C SER A 98 4.45 -24.74 -5.47
N GLY A 99 5.48 -24.36 -6.24
CA GLY A 99 6.77 -23.91 -5.69
C GLY A 99 7.09 -22.43 -5.90
N ASP A 100 6.31 -21.70 -6.71
CA ASP A 100 6.62 -20.31 -7.06
C ASP A 100 5.35 -19.54 -7.48
N LEU A 101 5.19 -18.34 -6.93
CA LEU A 101 4.04 -17.47 -7.20
C LEU A 101 4.05 -16.83 -8.61
N LEU A 102 5.23 -16.66 -9.23
CA LEU A 102 5.43 -16.03 -10.53
C LEU A 102 5.51 -17.03 -11.70
N GLU A 103 5.56 -18.33 -11.39
CA GLU A 103 5.52 -19.39 -12.39
C GLU A 103 4.18 -19.43 -13.14
N ALA A 104 4.26 -19.64 -14.46
CA ALA A 104 3.10 -19.73 -15.33
C ALA A 104 2.31 -21.02 -15.07
N GLN A 105 0.98 -20.93 -14.95
CA GLN A 105 0.12 -22.07 -14.72
C GLN A 105 -0.37 -22.69 -16.04
N PRO A 106 0.03 -23.92 -16.41
CA PRO A 106 -0.35 -24.53 -17.69
C PRO A 106 -1.88 -24.72 -17.85
N LYS A 107 -2.61 -24.95 -16.74
CA LYS A 107 -4.08 -25.05 -16.75
C LYS A 107 -4.81 -23.69 -16.81
N ALA A 108 -4.07 -22.59 -16.66
CA ALA A 108 -4.64 -21.26 -16.43
C ALA A 108 -3.80 -20.16 -17.08
N ALA A 109 -3.72 -20.20 -18.41
CA ALA A 109 -3.00 -19.20 -19.20
C ALA A 109 -3.59 -17.78 -19.01
N GLY A 110 -4.90 -17.68 -18.87
CA GLY A 110 -5.63 -16.44 -18.59
C GLY A 110 -5.30 -15.85 -17.23
N SER A 111 -5.39 -16.65 -16.17
CA SER A 111 -5.00 -16.24 -14.82
C SER A 111 -3.51 -15.85 -14.74
N THR A 112 -2.64 -16.55 -15.48
CA THR A 112 -1.22 -16.22 -15.58
C THR A 112 -1.01 -14.86 -16.25
N LEU A 113 -1.68 -14.62 -17.39
CA LEU A 113 -1.59 -13.37 -18.12
C LEU A 113 -2.14 -12.20 -17.31
N LEU A 114 -3.30 -12.39 -16.65
CA LEU A 114 -3.90 -11.44 -15.71
C LEU A 114 -2.87 -11.02 -14.66
N ALA A 115 -2.32 -11.95 -13.90
CA ALA A 115 -1.39 -11.65 -12.81
C ALA A 115 -0.11 -10.94 -13.28
N ARG A 116 0.48 -11.39 -14.39
CA ARG A 116 1.69 -10.79 -14.96
C ARG A 116 1.44 -9.39 -15.51
N LEU A 117 0.28 -9.18 -16.16
CA LEU A 117 -0.11 -7.86 -16.62
C LEU A 117 -0.33 -6.93 -15.44
N THR A 118 -1.04 -7.36 -14.39
CA THR A 118 -1.21 -6.59 -13.15
C THR A 118 0.13 -6.16 -12.57
N ASN A 119 1.09 -7.08 -12.43
CA ASN A 119 2.43 -6.76 -11.91
C ASN A 119 3.16 -5.73 -12.77
N ALA A 120 3.06 -5.83 -14.10
CA ALA A 120 3.68 -4.87 -15.01
C ALA A 120 3.03 -3.47 -14.92
N LEU A 121 1.71 -3.40 -14.78
CA LEU A 121 1.00 -2.12 -14.59
C LEU A 121 1.31 -1.49 -13.24
N ILE A 122 1.44 -2.28 -12.18
CA ILE A 122 1.91 -1.79 -10.87
C ILE A 122 3.33 -1.23 -11.00
N LEU A 123 4.22 -1.91 -11.72
CA LEU A 123 5.59 -1.41 -11.93
C LEU A 123 5.62 -0.11 -12.74
N ASP A 124 4.84 -0.03 -13.82
CA ASP A 124 4.69 1.20 -14.62
C ASP A 124 4.12 2.35 -13.78
N LEU A 125 3.16 2.06 -12.89
CA LEU A 125 2.63 3.02 -11.93
C LEU A 125 3.72 3.52 -10.96
N ILE A 126 4.40 2.59 -10.26
CA ILE A 126 5.44 2.90 -9.27
C ILE A 126 6.52 3.79 -9.90
N ARG A 127 6.96 3.47 -11.13
CA ARG A 127 7.93 4.28 -11.86
C ARG A 127 7.35 5.63 -12.27
N GLY A 128 6.10 5.64 -12.74
CA GLY A 128 5.41 6.85 -13.20
C GLY A 128 5.16 7.89 -12.11
N ILE A 129 4.98 7.46 -10.86
CA ILE A 129 4.72 8.37 -9.72
C ILE A 129 5.99 8.88 -9.01
N GLY A 130 7.18 8.58 -9.54
CA GLY A 130 8.44 9.13 -9.05
C GLY A 130 9.45 8.13 -8.47
N LEU A 131 9.29 6.82 -8.73
CA LEU A 131 10.28 5.79 -8.36
C LEU A 131 10.88 5.09 -9.58
N PRO A 132 11.54 5.81 -10.51
CA PRO A 132 12.02 5.25 -11.77
C PRO A 132 13.04 4.12 -11.58
N SER A 133 13.82 4.13 -10.49
CA SER A 133 14.82 3.10 -10.21
C SER A 133 14.23 1.77 -9.71
N CYS A 134 12.92 1.70 -9.43
CA CYS A 134 12.28 0.44 -9.05
C CYS A 134 12.49 -0.60 -10.15
N ALA A 135 13.24 -1.66 -9.86
CA ALA A 135 13.63 -2.65 -10.86
C ALA A 135 12.48 -3.62 -11.17
N GLY A 136 11.75 -4.04 -10.13
CA GLY A 136 10.61 -4.93 -10.28
C GLY A 136 9.69 -4.91 -9.08
N CYS A 137 8.51 -5.47 -9.25
CA CYS A 137 7.55 -5.72 -8.18
C CYS A 137 6.58 -6.83 -8.54
N PHE A 138 5.93 -7.41 -7.54
CA PHE A 138 4.78 -8.28 -7.76
C PHE A 138 3.78 -8.21 -6.61
N LEU A 139 2.52 -8.49 -6.93
CA LEU A 139 1.44 -8.57 -5.97
C LEU A 139 1.45 -9.93 -5.26
N VAL A 140 1.38 -9.90 -3.94
CA VAL A 140 1.22 -11.06 -3.06
C VAL A 140 -0.18 -11.02 -2.48
N PRO A 141 -1.02 -12.06 -2.65
CA PRO A 141 -2.39 -12.09 -2.12
C PRO A 141 -2.40 -12.45 -0.64
N MET A 142 -1.68 -11.64 0.15
CA MET A 142 -1.66 -11.63 1.60
C MET A 142 -1.60 -10.17 2.08
N CYS A 143 -2.10 -9.89 3.27
CA CYS A 143 -1.97 -8.57 3.88
C CYS A 143 -0.50 -8.19 4.10
N THR A 144 -0.20 -6.89 4.23
CA THR A 144 1.18 -6.37 4.35
C THR A 144 2.01 -7.09 5.41
N GLY A 145 1.46 -7.38 6.60
CA GLY A 145 2.21 -8.08 7.66
C GLY A 145 2.64 -9.50 7.28
N MET A 146 1.77 -10.26 6.61
CA MET A 146 2.12 -11.60 6.12
C MET A 146 3.09 -11.54 4.93
N THR A 147 2.99 -10.50 4.10
CA THR A 147 3.95 -10.26 3.02
C THR A 147 5.33 -9.84 3.55
N LEU A 148 5.38 -9.03 4.62
CA LEU A 148 6.61 -8.74 5.36
C LEU A 148 7.20 -10.02 5.96
N THR A 149 6.37 -10.90 6.52
CA THR A 149 6.79 -12.23 7.01
C THR A 149 7.42 -13.06 5.88
N LEU A 150 6.83 -13.05 4.68
CA LEU A 150 7.36 -13.74 3.51
C LEU A 150 8.74 -13.19 3.10
N CYS A 151 8.92 -11.86 3.08
CA CYS A 151 10.22 -11.23 2.84
C CYS A 151 11.26 -11.64 3.89
N LEU A 152 10.88 -11.67 5.17
CA LEU A 152 11.75 -12.10 6.26
C LEU A 152 12.15 -13.58 6.13
N GLN A 153 11.21 -14.47 5.76
CA GLN A 153 11.51 -15.88 5.52
C GLN A 153 12.46 -16.07 4.32
N SER A 154 12.28 -15.30 3.24
CA SER A 154 13.20 -15.29 2.11
C SER A 154 14.61 -14.85 2.53
N LEU A 155 14.72 -13.82 3.36
CA LEU A 155 16.00 -13.38 3.92
C LEU A 155 16.63 -14.44 4.82
N ARG A 156 15.83 -15.16 5.61
CA ARG A 156 16.31 -16.20 6.53
C ARG A 156 16.96 -17.36 5.80
N LYS A 157 16.48 -17.72 4.60
CA LYS A 157 17.14 -18.70 3.72
C LYS A 157 18.55 -18.25 3.31
N ARG A 158 18.75 -16.94 3.09
CA ARG A 158 20.05 -16.34 2.73
C ARG A 158 20.97 -16.12 3.92
N ARG A 159 20.42 -15.98 5.13
CA ARG A 159 21.16 -15.74 6.38
C ARG A 159 20.67 -16.71 7.47
N PRO A 160 20.98 -18.01 7.37
CA PRO A 160 20.40 -19.03 8.27
C PRO A 160 20.84 -18.89 9.74
N GLY A 161 22.00 -18.27 9.99
CA GLY A 161 22.49 -17.98 11.35
C GLY A 161 21.88 -16.73 11.99
N ALA A 162 21.13 -15.93 11.22
CA ALA A 162 20.56 -14.70 11.73
C ALA A 162 19.26 -14.96 12.51
N LYS A 163 19.13 -14.30 13.67
CA LYS A 163 17.99 -14.41 14.58
C LYS A 163 17.28 -13.08 14.79
N TYR A 164 18.02 -11.97 14.71
CA TYR A 164 17.54 -10.66 15.13
C TYR A 164 17.04 -9.81 13.96
N VAL A 165 15.94 -9.09 14.17
CA VAL A 165 15.49 -8.01 13.28
C VAL A 165 15.56 -6.70 14.04
N LEU A 166 16.43 -5.79 13.60
CA LEU A 166 16.54 -4.46 14.20
C LEU A 166 15.40 -3.61 13.65
N TRP A 167 14.42 -3.28 14.49
CA TRP A 167 13.17 -2.70 14.04
C TRP A 167 12.93 -1.33 14.66
N SER A 168 12.80 -0.31 13.80
CA SER A 168 12.42 1.05 14.23
C SER A 168 11.00 1.03 14.77
N ARG A 169 10.83 1.33 16.05
CA ARG A 169 9.56 1.17 16.75
C ARG A 169 8.45 1.95 16.04
N ILE A 170 7.35 1.25 15.79
CA ILE A 170 6.04 1.82 15.44
C ILE A 170 4.95 0.97 16.08
N ASP A 171 4.02 1.60 16.79
CA ASP A 171 3.00 0.89 17.55
C ASP A 171 1.83 0.42 16.64
N GLN A 172 2.15 -0.52 15.76
CA GLN A 172 1.24 -1.22 14.85
C GLN A 172 1.49 -2.73 14.97
N LYS A 173 0.46 -3.47 15.39
CA LYS A 173 0.62 -4.89 15.76
C LYS A 173 1.09 -5.76 14.60
N SER A 174 0.56 -5.56 13.39
CA SER A 174 0.80 -6.44 12.24
C SER A 174 2.26 -6.47 11.79
N CYS A 175 2.94 -5.32 11.70
CA CYS A 175 4.34 -5.26 11.29
C CYS A 175 5.28 -5.81 12.38
N PHE A 176 4.95 -5.61 13.65
CA PHE A 176 5.67 -6.25 14.75
C PHE A 176 5.50 -7.78 14.73
N LYS A 177 4.24 -8.24 14.62
CA LYS A 177 3.92 -9.67 14.52
C LYS A 177 4.50 -10.34 13.27
N ALA A 178 4.83 -9.59 12.23
CA ALA A 178 5.51 -10.15 11.05
C ALA A 178 6.88 -10.73 11.40
N ILE A 179 7.58 -10.12 12.37
CA ILE A 179 8.89 -10.58 12.85
C ILE A 179 8.73 -11.89 13.63
N THR A 180 7.84 -11.90 14.62
CA THR A 180 7.61 -13.07 15.48
C THR A 180 6.99 -14.23 14.70
N ALA A 181 6.08 -13.97 13.76
CA ALA A 181 5.52 -14.99 12.85
C ALA A 181 6.57 -15.59 11.90
N ALA A 182 7.64 -14.87 11.60
CA ALA A 182 8.79 -15.42 10.86
C ALA A 182 9.70 -16.31 11.74
N GLY A 183 9.41 -16.42 13.04
CA GLY A 183 10.23 -17.13 14.02
C GLY A 183 11.54 -16.38 14.33
N LEU A 184 11.51 -15.05 14.27
CA LEU A 184 12.65 -14.16 14.51
C LEU A 184 12.43 -13.33 15.77
N GLU A 185 13.51 -12.78 16.30
CA GLU A 185 13.50 -11.98 17.52
C GLU A 185 13.59 -10.48 17.20
N PRO A 186 12.57 -9.67 17.55
CA PRO A 186 12.59 -8.23 17.30
C PRO A 186 13.49 -7.52 18.31
N VAL A 187 14.50 -6.80 17.80
CA VAL A 187 15.30 -5.84 18.56
C VAL A 187 14.68 -4.46 18.36
N VAL A 188 13.89 -4.03 19.33
CA VAL A 188 13.14 -2.77 19.24
C VAL A 188 14.08 -1.57 19.39
N ILE A 189 14.15 -0.75 18.34
CA ILE A 189 14.87 0.52 18.32
C ILE A 189 13.86 1.65 18.62
N PRO A 190 13.80 2.21 19.84
CA PRO A 190 12.92 3.31 20.16
C PRO A 190 13.23 4.56 19.32
N CYS A 191 12.20 5.32 18.97
CA CYS A 191 12.36 6.61 18.30
C CYS A 191 12.97 7.66 19.24
N LEU A 192 13.69 8.62 18.67
CA LEU A 192 14.14 9.83 19.36
C LEU A 192 13.02 10.86 19.39
N ILE A 193 12.80 11.48 20.55
CA ILE A 193 11.92 12.65 20.67
C ILE A 193 12.73 13.87 20.22
N GLN A 194 12.27 14.56 19.17
CA GLN A 194 12.85 15.81 18.70
C GLN A 194 11.74 16.82 18.46
N GLY A 195 11.69 17.86 19.28
CA GLY A 195 10.56 18.78 19.34
C GLY A 195 9.26 18.03 19.67
N GLU A 196 8.30 18.10 18.76
CA GLU A 196 6.97 17.49 18.89
C GLU A 196 6.83 16.16 18.14
N SER A 197 7.92 15.66 17.57
CA SER A 197 7.92 14.50 16.66
C SER A 197 8.83 13.36 17.15
N LEU A 198 8.54 12.16 16.67
CA LEU A 198 9.33 10.95 16.90
C LEU A 198 10.11 10.59 15.64
N ASN A 199 11.44 10.57 15.75
CA ASN A 199 12.37 10.37 14.64
C ASN A 199 13.21 9.10 14.80
N THR A 200 13.83 8.64 13.73
CA THR A 200 14.66 7.43 13.72
C THR A 200 15.88 7.60 14.62
N ASN A 201 16.16 6.60 15.45
CA ASN A 201 17.39 6.53 16.23
C ASN A 201 18.49 5.79 15.44
N VAL A 202 19.08 6.47 14.46
CA VAL A 202 20.12 5.90 13.57
C VAL A 202 21.35 5.46 14.36
N ASP A 203 21.71 6.18 15.42
CA ASP A 203 22.86 5.84 16.26
C ASP A 203 22.65 4.54 17.02
N LEU A 204 21.44 4.30 17.53
CA LEU A 204 21.12 3.04 18.20
C LEU A 204 21.05 1.86 17.23
N PHE A 205 20.64 2.07 15.97
CA PHE A 205 20.84 1.06 14.93
C PHE A 205 22.33 0.71 14.80
N ARG A 206 23.21 1.71 14.69
CA ARG A 206 24.66 1.51 14.57
C ARG A 206 25.25 0.79 15.79
N GLU A 207 24.82 1.14 16.99
CA GLU A 207 25.23 0.49 18.24
C GLU A 207 24.78 -0.97 18.29
N LYS A 208 23.53 -1.26 17.94
CA LYS A 208 22.99 -2.63 17.94
C LYS A 208 23.61 -3.52 16.87
N ILE A 209 23.97 -2.96 15.71
CA ILE A 209 24.75 -3.68 14.69
C ILE A 209 26.09 -4.13 15.26
N LYS A 210 26.83 -3.23 15.94
CA LYS A 210 28.14 -3.55 16.53
C LYS A 210 28.04 -4.56 17.67
N SER A 211 27.08 -4.39 18.57
CA SER A 211 26.97 -5.22 19.78
C SER A 211 26.43 -6.62 19.52
N LEU A 212 25.50 -6.80 18.58
CA LEU A 212 24.95 -8.12 18.25
C LEU A 212 25.78 -8.87 17.21
N GLY A 213 26.60 -8.15 16.43
CA GLY A 213 27.36 -8.70 15.30
C GLY A 213 26.50 -8.88 14.05
N VAL A 214 27.11 -8.65 12.88
CA VAL A 214 26.42 -8.64 11.58
C VAL A 214 25.73 -9.98 11.27
N ASP A 215 26.36 -11.11 11.63
CA ASP A 215 25.87 -12.45 11.26
C ASP A 215 24.62 -12.87 12.03
N SER A 216 24.41 -12.33 13.22
CA SER A 216 23.21 -12.60 14.02
C SER A 216 22.00 -11.77 13.57
N ILE A 217 22.22 -10.74 12.74
CA ILE A 217 21.19 -9.81 12.27
C ILE A 217 20.68 -10.22 10.89
N LEU A 218 19.36 -10.36 10.79
CA LEU A 218 18.70 -10.72 9.55
C LEU A 218 18.54 -9.49 8.65
N CYS A 219 17.96 -8.42 9.19
CA CYS A 219 17.77 -7.18 8.46
C CYS A 219 17.60 -5.96 9.39
N LEU A 220 17.84 -4.79 8.82
CA LEU A 220 17.35 -3.52 9.34
C LEU A 220 15.91 -3.35 8.86
N TYR A 221 15.00 -3.00 9.75
CA TYR A 221 13.57 -2.93 9.46
C TYR A 221 13.01 -1.56 9.82
N THR A 222 12.72 -0.76 8.80
CA THR A 222 12.22 0.62 8.92
C THR A 222 10.78 0.75 8.43
N THR A 223 10.14 1.88 8.72
CA THR A 223 8.76 2.20 8.34
C THR A 223 8.66 3.65 7.88
N THR A 224 8.10 3.84 6.68
CA THR A 224 7.86 5.18 6.12
C THR A 224 6.50 5.73 6.52
N SER A 225 5.43 5.08 6.07
CA SER A 225 4.05 5.51 6.34
C SER A 225 3.64 5.13 7.77
N CYS A 226 3.41 6.12 8.63
CA CYS A 226 3.11 5.93 10.04
C CYS A 226 2.13 6.98 10.59
N PHE A 227 1.67 6.78 11.82
CA PHE A 227 0.78 7.72 12.50
C PHE A 227 1.59 8.78 13.23
N ALA A 228 1.21 10.06 13.05
CA ALA A 228 1.77 11.16 13.83
C ALA A 228 1.55 10.91 15.34
N PRO A 229 2.49 11.33 16.21
CA PRO A 229 3.62 12.22 15.95
C PRO A 229 4.89 11.54 15.42
N ARG A 230 4.82 10.26 15.04
CA ARG A 230 5.95 9.60 14.38
C ARG A 230 6.13 10.15 12.97
N ASN A 231 7.36 10.47 12.64
CA ASN A 231 7.79 10.77 11.28
C ASN A 231 8.10 9.48 10.50
N SER A 232 8.12 9.60 9.17
CA SER A 232 8.76 8.59 8.33
C SER A 232 10.18 8.34 8.83
N ASP A 233 10.63 7.08 8.83
CA ASP A 233 12.02 6.81 9.18
C ASP A 233 12.98 7.52 8.21
N ASP A 234 14.17 7.90 8.71
CA ASP A 234 15.30 8.28 7.87
C ASP A 234 15.88 7.04 7.17
N ILE A 235 15.13 6.56 6.18
CA ILE A 235 15.49 5.39 5.41
C ILE A 235 16.74 5.62 4.57
N ALA A 236 17.15 6.86 4.30
CA ALA A 236 18.38 7.15 3.59
C ALA A 236 19.60 6.85 4.46
N GLU A 237 19.62 7.33 5.70
CA GLU A 237 20.70 7.04 6.65
C GLU A 237 20.74 5.57 7.06
N VAL A 238 19.60 4.94 7.31
CA VAL A 238 19.57 3.49 7.61
C VAL A 238 20.01 2.66 6.39
N SER A 239 19.72 3.11 5.16
CA SER A 239 20.21 2.46 3.94
C SER A 239 21.73 2.57 3.78
N LYS A 240 22.36 3.65 4.25
CA LYS A 240 23.83 3.76 4.29
C LYS A 240 24.42 2.73 5.26
N LEU A 241 23.81 2.54 6.43
CA LEU A 241 24.23 1.48 7.38
C LEU A 241 24.08 0.08 6.77
N SER A 242 22.92 -0.19 6.14
CA SER A 242 22.66 -1.43 5.40
C SER A 242 23.76 -1.74 4.37
N LYS A 243 24.14 -0.73 3.58
CA LYS A 243 25.23 -0.84 2.59
C LYS A 243 26.59 -1.03 3.25
N GLN A 244 26.91 -0.27 4.31
CA GLN A 244 28.20 -0.34 5.00
C GLN A 244 28.43 -1.71 5.63
N TRP A 245 27.44 -2.25 6.32
CA TRP A 245 27.56 -3.49 7.10
C TRP A 245 27.06 -4.73 6.34
N GLN A 246 26.62 -4.58 5.09
CA GLN A 246 26.07 -5.64 4.25
C GLN A 246 24.88 -6.39 4.89
N ILE A 247 24.10 -5.68 5.70
CA ILE A 247 22.88 -6.19 6.33
C ILE A 247 21.69 -5.81 5.44
N PRO A 248 20.81 -6.76 5.08
CA PRO A 248 19.62 -6.44 4.29
C PRO A 248 18.75 -5.35 4.92
N HIS A 249 18.06 -4.56 4.09
CA HIS A 249 17.13 -3.53 4.56
C HIS A 249 15.73 -3.76 4.00
N LEU A 250 14.79 -3.98 4.93
CA LEU A 250 13.36 -4.14 4.65
C LEU A 250 12.63 -2.86 5.06
N VAL A 251 11.87 -2.27 4.14
CA VAL A 251 11.06 -1.07 4.41
C VAL A 251 9.57 -1.43 4.42
N ASN A 252 8.90 -1.20 5.56
CA ASN A 252 7.45 -1.19 5.64
C ASN A 252 6.92 0.12 5.05
N ASN A 253 6.46 0.07 3.81
CA ASN A 253 5.86 1.17 3.07
C ASN A 253 4.34 0.99 2.93
N ALA A 254 3.68 0.46 3.97
CA ALA A 254 2.29 -0.01 3.93
C ALA A 254 1.32 0.91 3.19
N TYR A 255 1.36 2.22 3.44
CA TYR A 255 0.47 3.20 2.80
C TYR A 255 1.21 4.45 2.33
N GLY A 256 2.49 4.29 1.96
CA GLY A 256 3.32 5.40 1.50
C GLY A 256 3.39 5.57 -0.01
N LEU A 257 2.86 4.64 -0.80
CA LEU A 257 2.86 4.77 -2.27
C LEU A 257 2.00 5.96 -2.75
N GLN A 258 0.97 6.33 -1.99
CA GLN A 258 0.12 7.49 -2.26
C GLN A 258 0.75 8.86 -1.92
N ALA A 259 1.98 8.89 -1.37
CA ALA A 259 2.63 10.12 -0.92
C ALA A 259 3.94 10.37 -1.68
N LYS A 260 3.98 11.48 -2.45
CA LYS A 260 5.14 11.86 -3.28
C LYS A 260 6.42 11.99 -2.46
N GLU A 261 6.33 12.51 -1.23
CA GLU A 261 7.49 12.68 -0.34
C GLU A 261 8.11 11.33 0.03
N ILE A 262 7.29 10.32 0.35
CA ILE A 262 7.77 8.98 0.69
C ILE A 262 8.35 8.27 -0.54
N VAL A 263 7.71 8.44 -1.71
CA VAL A 263 8.24 7.92 -2.98
C VAL A 263 9.63 8.49 -3.28
N HIS A 264 9.82 9.80 -3.13
CA HIS A 264 11.14 10.43 -3.30
C HIS A 264 12.16 9.99 -2.25
N GLN A 265 11.73 9.73 -1.00
CA GLN A 265 12.60 9.17 0.03
C GLN A 265 13.11 7.78 -0.36
N LEU A 266 12.26 6.90 -0.90
CA LEU A 266 12.67 5.58 -1.39
C LEU A 266 13.70 5.69 -2.52
N GLU A 267 13.46 6.56 -3.51
CA GLU A 267 14.38 6.80 -4.62
C GLU A 267 15.74 7.31 -4.12
N SER A 268 15.71 8.27 -3.19
CA SER A 268 16.92 8.87 -2.61
C SER A 268 17.71 7.86 -1.77
N ALA A 269 17.02 7.03 -0.98
CA ALA A 269 17.63 6.01 -0.14
C ALA A 269 18.31 4.91 -0.96
N ASN A 270 17.72 4.51 -2.09
CA ASN A 270 18.36 3.60 -3.04
C ASN A 270 19.67 4.18 -3.61
N ARG A 271 19.68 5.47 -3.95
CA ARG A 271 20.88 6.13 -4.51
C ARG A 271 22.06 6.15 -3.54
N VAL A 272 21.82 6.37 -2.25
CA VAL A 272 22.89 6.56 -1.25
C VAL A 272 23.25 5.29 -0.48
N GLY A 273 22.39 4.27 -0.51
CA GLY A 273 22.50 3.12 0.37
C GLY A 273 22.06 1.81 -0.28
N ARG A 274 21.40 0.96 0.52
CA ARG A 274 20.85 -0.33 0.11
C ARG A 274 19.46 -0.53 0.71
N ILE A 275 18.49 -0.84 -0.14
CA ILE A 275 17.15 -1.34 0.21
C ILE A 275 16.95 -2.65 -0.55
N ASP A 276 16.71 -3.75 0.17
CA ASP A 276 16.47 -5.05 -0.44
C ASP A 276 15.01 -5.18 -0.85
N PHE A 277 14.08 -4.77 0.02
CA PHE A 277 12.64 -4.84 -0.25
C PHE A 277 11.91 -3.65 0.36
N PHE A 278 10.86 -3.21 -0.31
CA PHE A 278 9.85 -2.33 0.28
C PHE A 278 8.45 -2.89 -0.02
N VAL A 279 7.59 -2.91 1.00
CA VAL A 279 6.29 -3.60 0.95
C VAL A 279 5.16 -2.61 1.17
N GLN A 280 4.16 -2.61 0.28
CA GLN A 280 3.02 -1.70 0.28
C GLN A 280 1.70 -2.47 0.33
N SER A 281 0.67 -2.01 1.05
CA SER A 281 -0.67 -2.62 0.98
C SER A 281 -1.39 -2.18 -0.29
N SER A 282 -2.14 -3.08 -0.92
CA SER A 282 -2.94 -2.72 -2.09
C SER A 282 -4.15 -1.88 -1.70
N ASP A 283 -4.86 -2.24 -0.63
CA ASP A 283 -6.09 -1.56 -0.20
C ASP A 283 -5.85 -0.08 0.13
N LYS A 284 -4.74 0.21 0.82
CA LYS A 284 -4.43 1.57 1.26
C LYS A 284 -3.87 2.48 0.17
N ASN A 285 -3.37 1.91 -0.92
CA ASN A 285 -2.73 2.70 -1.98
C ASN A 285 -3.47 2.65 -3.31
N LEU A 286 -4.25 1.59 -3.56
CA LEU A 286 -4.91 1.32 -4.83
C LEU A 286 -6.43 1.20 -4.71
N LEU A 287 -7.02 1.52 -3.55
CA LEU A 287 -8.48 1.58 -3.34
C LEU A 287 -9.22 0.26 -3.67
N VAL A 288 -8.59 -0.87 -3.34
CA VAL A 288 -9.15 -2.22 -3.51
C VAL A 288 -9.50 -2.84 -2.15
N PRO A 289 -10.26 -3.94 -2.09
CA PRO A 289 -10.49 -4.67 -0.85
C PRO A 289 -9.18 -5.10 -0.15
N VAL A 290 -9.23 -5.20 1.18
CA VAL A 290 -8.13 -5.73 1.99
C VAL A 290 -7.81 -7.16 1.57
N GLY A 291 -6.53 -7.47 1.36
CA GLY A 291 -6.13 -8.85 1.10
C GLY A 291 -4.84 -9.05 0.31
N SER A 292 -4.24 -7.98 -0.21
CA SER A 292 -2.95 -8.07 -0.91
C SER A 292 -1.97 -6.98 -0.51
N ALA A 293 -0.71 -7.24 -0.85
CA ALA A 293 0.38 -6.29 -0.75
C ALA A 293 1.32 -6.44 -1.94
N ILE A 294 2.03 -5.39 -2.27
CA ILE A 294 3.05 -5.35 -3.31
C ILE A 294 4.39 -5.55 -2.62
N VAL A 295 5.23 -6.44 -3.15
CA VAL A 295 6.66 -6.48 -2.83
C VAL A 295 7.39 -5.87 -4.00
N ALA A 296 8.23 -4.88 -3.72
CA ALA A 296 9.04 -4.21 -4.73
C ALA A 296 10.50 -4.12 -4.30
N SER A 297 11.40 -4.02 -5.27
CA SER A 297 12.84 -3.92 -5.05
C SER A 297 13.52 -3.10 -6.13
N PHE A 298 14.67 -2.54 -5.77
CA PHE A 298 15.62 -1.93 -6.71
C PHE A 298 16.54 -2.98 -7.35
N ASN A 299 16.42 -4.26 -6.96
CA ASN A 299 17.10 -5.39 -7.59
C ASN A 299 16.07 -6.48 -7.92
N GLU A 300 15.83 -6.73 -9.21
CA GLU A 300 14.82 -7.70 -9.64
C GLU A 300 15.16 -9.14 -9.21
N SER A 301 16.46 -9.49 -9.15
CA SER A 301 16.89 -10.86 -8.80
C SER A 301 16.40 -11.32 -7.43
N VAL A 302 16.35 -10.42 -6.44
CA VAL A 302 15.93 -10.79 -5.07
C VAL A 302 14.41 -11.00 -4.95
N LEU A 303 13.61 -10.58 -5.94
CA LEU A 303 12.16 -10.79 -5.93
C LEU A 303 11.79 -12.26 -6.20
N HIS A 304 12.60 -12.95 -7.01
CA HIS A 304 12.41 -14.37 -7.28
C HIS A 304 12.57 -15.22 -5.99
N ASP A 305 13.49 -14.84 -5.11
CA ASP A 305 13.67 -15.49 -3.81
C ASP A 305 12.44 -15.35 -2.91
N VAL A 306 11.71 -14.23 -3.02
CA VAL A 306 10.47 -14.01 -2.26
C VAL A 306 9.33 -14.82 -2.88
N ALA A 307 9.20 -14.81 -4.22
CA ALA A 307 8.17 -15.53 -4.95
C ALA A 307 8.26 -17.06 -4.74
N SER A 308 9.46 -17.61 -4.81
CA SER A 308 9.75 -19.05 -4.56
C SER A 308 9.70 -19.44 -3.06
N THR A 309 9.57 -18.46 -2.16
CA THR A 309 9.32 -18.74 -0.74
C THR A 309 7.83 -18.95 -0.45
N TYR A 310 6.94 -18.52 -1.34
CA TYR A 310 5.50 -18.76 -1.20
C TYR A 310 5.18 -20.23 -1.52
N ALA A 311 4.66 -20.96 -0.53
CA ALA A 311 4.33 -22.37 -0.70
C ALA A 311 2.91 -22.55 -1.26
N GLY A 312 2.81 -22.98 -2.53
CA GLY A 312 1.55 -23.31 -3.17
C GLY A 312 1.02 -22.24 -4.12
N ARG A 313 -0.15 -22.52 -4.70
CA ARG A 313 -0.90 -21.54 -5.50
C ARG A 313 -1.59 -20.54 -4.58
N ALA A 314 -1.87 -19.37 -5.12
CA ALA A 314 -2.54 -18.31 -4.38
C ALA A 314 -3.82 -17.81 -5.07
N SER A 315 -4.63 -17.04 -4.35
CA SER A 315 -5.83 -16.40 -4.89
C SER A 315 -5.49 -15.43 -6.02
N GLY A 316 -6.23 -15.49 -7.13
CA GLY A 316 -6.14 -14.53 -8.23
C GLY A 316 -7.05 -13.31 -8.08
N SER A 317 -7.96 -13.30 -7.09
CA SER A 317 -8.96 -12.23 -6.90
C SER A 317 -8.29 -10.87 -6.71
N GLN A 318 -7.22 -10.81 -5.92
CA GLN A 318 -6.51 -9.57 -5.65
C GLN A 318 -5.82 -8.99 -6.89
N SER A 319 -5.28 -9.85 -7.76
CA SER A 319 -4.71 -9.41 -9.04
C SER A 319 -5.78 -8.87 -9.99
N LEU A 320 -6.98 -9.47 -9.95
CA LEU A 320 -8.13 -9.00 -10.72
C LEU A 320 -8.60 -7.62 -10.23
N ASP A 321 -8.80 -7.46 -8.92
CA ASP A 321 -9.23 -6.19 -8.32
C ASP A 321 -8.27 -5.06 -8.73
N VAL A 322 -6.96 -5.27 -8.53
CA VAL A 322 -5.95 -4.27 -8.88
C VAL A 322 -5.89 -4.00 -10.38
N LEU A 323 -6.01 -5.03 -11.23
CA LEU A 323 -6.03 -4.83 -12.69
C LEU A 323 -7.19 -3.92 -13.09
N MET A 324 -8.40 -4.24 -12.64
CA MET A 324 -9.61 -3.50 -13.00
C MET A 324 -9.52 -2.06 -12.50
N THR A 325 -9.07 -1.85 -11.25
CA THR A 325 -8.91 -0.49 -10.70
C THR A 325 -7.86 0.32 -11.47
N LEU A 326 -6.71 -0.26 -11.80
CA LEU A 326 -5.67 0.44 -12.55
C LEU A 326 -6.11 0.80 -13.97
N LEU A 327 -6.87 -0.08 -14.64
CA LEU A 327 -7.43 0.22 -15.96
C LEU A 327 -8.54 1.27 -15.90
N SER A 328 -9.36 1.26 -14.84
CA SER A 328 -10.43 2.24 -14.63
C SER A 328 -9.88 3.63 -14.32
N LEU A 329 -8.82 3.74 -13.53
CA LEU A 329 -8.18 5.02 -13.22
C LEU A 329 -7.32 5.52 -14.39
N GLY A 330 -6.54 4.64 -15.00
CA GLY A 330 -5.42 5.03 -15.85
C GLY A 330 -4.38 5.86 -15.09
N ARG A 331 -3.39 6.38 -15.83
CA ARG A 331 -2.31 7.20 -15.26
C ARG A 331 -2.84 8.52 -14.70
N ASN A 332 -3.67 9.22 -15.47
CA ASN A 332 -4.20 10.52 -15.09
C ASN A 332 -5.15 10.45 -13.90
N GLY A 333 -6.00 9.42 -13.82
CA GLY A 333 -6.89 9.23 -12.68
C GLY A 333 -6.12 8.98 -11.39
N PHE A 334 -5.07 8.15 -11.43
CA PHE A 334 -4.24 7.93 -10.25
C PHE A 334 -3.46 9.18 -9.82
N GLN A 335 -2.88 9.91 -10.79
CA GLN A 335 -2.17 11.16 -10.53
C GLN A 335 -3.09 12.20 -9.88
N LEU A 336 -4.32 12.33 -10.38
CA LEU A 336 -5.33 13.21 -9.80
C LEU A 336 -5.64 12.84 -8.34
N LEU A 337 -5.80 11.56 -8.01
CA LEU A 337 -6.02 11.11 -6.63
C LEU A 337 -4.85 11.46 -5.71
N MET A 338 -3.60 11.30 -6.18
CA MET A 338 -2.42 11.69 -5.40
C MET A 338 -2.36 13.21 -5.14
N ASP A 339 -2.70 14.01 -6.15
CA ASP A 339 -2.72 15.47 -6.03
C ASP A 339 -3.81 15.93 -5.07
N GLN A 340 -5.03 15.40 -5.22
CA GLN A 340 -6.16 15.66 -4.32
C GLN A 340 -5.84 15.26 -2.88
N ARG A 341 -5.18 14.12 -2.66
CA ARG A 341 -4.73 13.71 -1.31
C ARG A 341 -3.76 14.73 -0.71
N GLY A 342 -2.82 15.25 -1.49
CA GLY A 342 -1.90 16.31 -1.06
C GLY A 342 -2.63 17.60 -0.67
N GLU A 343 -3.57 18.05 -1.51
CA GLU A 343 -4.43 19.19 -1.22
C GLU A 343 -5.28 18.99 0.04
N ASN A 344 -5.88 17.80 0.19
CA ASN A 344 -6.70 17.43 1.33
C ASN A 344 -5.90 17.39 2.63
N PHE A 345 -4.63 16.95 2.59
CA PHE A 345 -3.75 17.00 3.75
C PHE A 345 -3.50 18.43 4.23
N ILE A 346 -3.21 19.36 3.31
CA ILE A 346 -3.02 20.78 3.63
C ILE A 346 -4.33 21.35 4.19
N TYR A 347 -5.46 21.11 3.52
CA TYR A 347 -6.76 21.58 3.97
C TYR A 347 -7.09 21.05 5.38
N LEU A 348 -6.90 19.76 5.64
CA LEU A 348 -7.11 19.18 6.96
C LEU A 348 -6.21 19.83 8.01
N ARG A 349 -4.91 20.00 7.72
CA ARG A 349 -3.96 20.64 8.65
C ARG A 349 -4.38 22.05 9.03
N GLU A 350 -4.74 22.89 8.06
CA GLU A 350 -5.08 24.29 8.35
C GLU A 350 -6.43 24.41 9.10
N ASN A 351 -7.42 23.57 8.81
CA ASN A 351 -8.67 23.58 9.58
C ASN A 351 -8.46 23.00 10.99
N LEU A 352 -7.62 21.97 11.14
CA LEU A 352 -7.31 21.39 12.44
C LEU A 352 -6.53 22.37 13.33
N ARG A 353 -5.63 23.19 12.74
CA ARG A 353 -4.94 24.28 13.46
C ARG A 353 -5.91 25.31 14.02
N LYS A 354 -6.80 25.83 13.16
CA LYS A 354 -7.86 26.77 13.59
C LYS A 354 -8.74 26.18 14.69
N PHE A 355 -9.12 24.91 14.54
CA PHE A 355 -9.89 24.19 15.54
C PHE A 355 -9.15 24.06 16.88
N ALA A 356 -7.86 23.74 16.83
CA ALA A 356 -7.00 23.55 17.99
C ALA A 356 -6.78 24.87 18.75
N GLU A 357 -6.45 25.95 18.04
CA GLU A 357 -6.21 27.29 18.60
C GLU A 357 -7.41 27.79 19.41
N LEU A 358 -8.64 27.60 18.89
CA LEU A 358 -9.88 27.98 19.57
C LEU A 358 -10.12 27.22 20.90
N ARG A 359 -9.39 26.13 21.13
CA ARG A 359 -9.56 25.23 22.29
C ARG A 359 -8.31 25.17 23.17
N GLY A 360 -7.32 26.03 22.93
CA GLY A 360 -6.05 25.99 23.66
C GLY A 360 -5.24 24.71 23.41
N GLU A 361 -5.49 24.04 22.27
CA GLU A 361 -4.74 22.87 21.81
C GLU A 361 -3.81 23.25 20.66
N ILE A 362 -2.86 22.38 20.33
CA ILE A 362 -1.93 22.55 19.21
C ILE A 362 -1.97 21.34 18.27
N VAL A 363 -1.72 21.59 16.98
CA VAL A 363 -1.45 20.53 16.01
C VAL A 363 0.05 20.27 15.98
N LEU A 364 0.46 19.04 16.30
CA LEU A 364 1.87 18.68 16.45
C LEU A 364 2.66 18.81 15.15
N ASP A 365 3.85 19.40 15.23
CA ASP A 365 4.75 19.59 14.09
C ASP A 365 5.52 18.30 13.77
N SER A 366 4.90 17.44 12.94
CA SER A 366 5.52 16.22 12.38
C SER A 366 5.88 16.43 10.90
N ARG A 367 6.90 17.25 10.63
CA ARG A 367 7.25 17.70 9.26
C ARG A 367 7.50 16.60 8.25
N CYS A 368 8.02 15.46 8.70
CA CYS A 368 8.34 14.32 7.85
C CYS A 368 7.20 13.28 7.83
N ASN A 369 5.99 13.66 8.26
CA ASN A 369 4.76 12.89 8.08
C ASN A 369 3.80 13.65 7.15
N SER A 370 3.68 13.20 5.90
CA SER A 370 2.83 13.85 4.89
C SER A 370 1.43 13.23 4.75
N ILE A 371 1.04 12.35 5.69
CA ILE A 371 -0.23 11.60 5.65
C ILE A 371 -1.04 11.80 6.93
N SER A 372 -0.41 11.67 8.10
CA SER A 372 -1.07 11.71 9.41
C SER A 372 -0.79 13.02 10.12
N LEU A 373 -1.80 13.53 10.83
CA LEU A 373 -1.69 14.68 11.74
C LEU A 373 -2.06 14.24 13.16
N ALA A 374 -1.60 14.98 14.15
CA ALA A 374 -1.97 14.79 15.54
C ALA A 374 -2.29 16.15 16.18
N ILE A 375 -3.32 16.19 17.01
CA ILE A 375 -3.70 17.34 17.84
C ILE A 375 -3.51 16.94 19.31
N THR A 376 -3.09 17.89 20.14
CA THR A 376 -3.07 17.68 21.59
C THR A 376 -4.49 17.61 22.15
N LEU A 377 -4.61 17.00 23.32
CA LEU A 377 -5.83 16.96 24.12
C LEU A 377 -5.51 17.41 25.56
N ALA A 378 -4.61 18.39 25.70
CA ALA A 378 -4.07 18.83 26.98
C ALA A 378 -5.15 19.43 27.89
N THR A 379 -6.11 20.16 27.32
CA THR A 379 -7.24 20.76 28.04
C THR A 379 -8.24 19.70 28.53
N MET A 380 -8.36 18.58 27.81
CA MET A 380 -9.15 17.43 28.24
C MET A 380 -8.40 16.50 29.21
N ALA A 381 -7.07 16.58 29.22
CA ALA A 381 -6.15 15.71 29.95
C ALA A 381 -5.88 16.13 31.40
N GLY A 382 -6.84 16.78 32.08
CA GLY A 382 -6.81 16.89 33.55
C GLY A 382 -6.76 15.52 34.24
N ASP A 383 -7.13 15.42 35.53
CA ASP A 383 -7.03 14.18 36.33
C ASP A 383 -7.84 12.96 35.84
N GLN A 384 -8.50 13.03 34.68
CA GLN A 384 -9.45 12.03 34.21
C GLN A 384 -9.07 11.42 32.85
N MET A 385 -8.10 10.49 32.81
CA MET A 385 -7.79 9.66 31.62
C MET A 385 -9.01 8.99 30.95
N LYS A 386 -10.13 8.87 31.69
CA LYS A 386 -11.43 8.40 31.19
C LYS A 386 -12.05 9.35 30.15
N SER A 387 -11.92 10.67 30.29
CA SER A 387 -12.47 11.66 29.35
C SER A 387 -11.86 11.51 27.96
N ILE A 388 -10.53 11.36 27.88
CA ILE A 388 -9.80 11.14 26.63
C ILE A 388 -10.27 9.85 25.96
N THR A 389 -10.45 8.78 26.73
CA THR A 389 -10.93 7.50 26.17
C THR A 389 -12.37 7.61 25.64
N GLN A 390 -13.23 8.36 26.32
CA GLN A 390 -14.62 8.60 25.91
C GLN A 390 -14.71 9.37 24.59
N LEU A 391 -13.81 10.34 24.35
CA LEU A 391 -13.76 11.08 23.08
C LEU A 391 -13.69 10.14 21.87
N GLY A 392 -12.87 9.08 21.93
CA GLY A 392 -12.76 8.10 20.85
C GLY A 392 -14.10 7.41 20.55
N SER A 393 -14.85 7.05 21.59
CA SER A 393 -16.19 6.43 21.45
C SER A 393 -17.22 7.43 20.94
N MET A 394 -17.15 8.69 21.39
CA MET A 394 -18.04 9.77 20.95
C MET A 394 -17.88 10.09 19.47
N LEU A 395 -16.64 10.13 18.97
CA LEU A 395 -16.34 10.30 17.54
C LEU A 395 -16.90 9.13 16.74
N HIS A 396 -16.71 7.90 17.21
CA HIS A 396 -17.21 6.71 16.52
C HIS A 396 -18.74 6.67 16.43
N MET A 397 -19.45 6.96 17.53
CA MET A 397 -20.92 7.04 17.55
C MET A 397 -21.48 8.12 16.62
N ARG A 398 -20.66 9.14 16.29
CA ARG A 398 -20.99 10.22 15.34
C ARG A 398 -20.48 9.93 13.92
N GLY A 399 -20.21 8.67 13.59
CA GLY A 399 -19.85 8.26 12.23
C GLY A 399 -18.41 8.60 11.81
N VAL A 400 -17.54 9.01 12.75
CA VAL A 400 -16.12 9.26 12.44
C VAL A 400 -15.34 7.96 12.59
N SER A 401 -14.81 7.47 11.48
CA SER A 401 -13.88 6.34 11.46
C SER A 401 -12.44 6.81 11.18
N GLY A 402 -11.46 6.01 11.60
CA GLY A 402 -10.04 6.32 11.37
C GLY A 402 -9.39 7.32 12.34
N ALA A 403 -10.18 8.09 13.10
CA ALA A 403 -9.67 8.93 14.19
C ALA A 403 -9.12 8.04 15.33
N ARG A 404 -7.87 8.28 15.73
CA ARG A 404 -7.20 7.54 16.80
C ARG A 404 -6.98 8.45 18.00
N VAL A 405 -7.51 8.05 19.14
CA VAL A 405 -7.25 8.72 20.42
C VAL A 405 -6.20 7.94 21.21
N ILE A 406 -5.14 8.62 21.63
CA ILE A 406 -3.99 8.02 22.30
C ILE A 406 -3.92 8.54 23.75
N VAL A 407 -4.00 7.63 24.71
CA VAL A 407 -3.87 7.95 26.14
C VAL A 407 -2.43 7.66 26.58
N PRO A 408 -1.71 8.61 27.20
CA PRO A 408 -0.36 8.39 27.71
C PRO A 408 -0.31 7.28 28.78
N GLY A 409 0.81 6.56 28.86
CA GLY A 409 1.04 5.57 29.91
C GLY A 409 0.32 4.23 29.73
N GLN A 410 -0.35 3.99 28.59
CA GLN A 410 -0.91 2.67 28.31
C GLN A 410 0.20 1.64 28.11
N ASN A 411 0.10 0.52 28.83
CA ASN A 411 0.94 -0.66 28.63
C ASN A 411 0.19 -1.67 27.77
N LYS A 412 0.89 -2.27 26.81
CA LYS A 412 0.35 -3.34 25.96
C LYS A 412 1.38 -4.43 25.78
N THR A 413 0.94 -5.68 25.87
CA THR A 413 1.77 -6.84 25.55
C THR A 413 1.39 -7.41 24.19
N ILE A 414 2.37 -7.61 23.32
CA ILE A 414 2.19 -8.21 21.99
C ILE A 414 3.23 -9.32 21.84
N ASP A 415 2.77 -10.56 21.65
CA ASP A 415 3.62 -11.75 21.49
C ASP A 415 4.75 -11.85 22.55
N GLY A 416 4.44 -11.52 23.81
CA GLY A 416 5.38 -11.58 24.94
C GLY A 416 6.22 -10.30 25.15
N HIS A 417 6.14 -9.31 24.25
CA HIS A 417 6.86 -8.04 24.38
C HIS A 417 5.98 -6.95 24.98
N GLU A 418 6.48 -6.28 26.02
CA GLU A 418 5.78 -5.15 26.66
C GLU A 418 6.13 -3.83 25.97
N PHE A 419 5.09 -3.06 25.64
CA PHE A 419 5.18 -1.73 25.06
C PHE A 419 4.56 -0.72 26.02
N ILE A 420 5.39 0.18 26.51
CA ILE A 420 4.96 1.31 27.35
C ILE A 420 4.76 2.53 26.44
N GLY A 421 3.57 3.13 26.50
CA GLY A 421 3.24 4.39 25.84
C GLY A 421 3.86 5.60 26.55
N LYS A 422 5.18 5.79 26.44
CA LYS A 422 5.92 6.86 27.15
C LYS A 422 5.96 8.23 26.43
N PHE A 423 5.19 8.44 25.36
CA PHE A 423 5.19 9.75 24.70
C PHE A 423 4.40 10.77 25.54
N ARG A 424 5.12 11.72 26.14
CA ARG A 424 4.59 12.97 26.65
C ARG A 424 5.38 14.10 25.99
N LEU A 425 4.68 15.14 25.55
CA LEU A 425 5.34 16.36 25.11
C LEU A 425 6.07 16.98 26.31
N PRO A 426 7.25 17.59 26.11
CA PRO A 426 7.80 18.51 27.10
C PRO A 426 6.78 19.64 27.34
N PRO A 427 6.64 20.17 28.58
CA PRO A 427 5.83 21.36 28.80
C PRO A 427 6.38 22.51 27.95
N GLN A 428 5.58 23.03 27.01
CA GLN A 428 5.98 24.17 26.18
C GLN A 428 5.41 25.48 26.76
N GLN A 429 6.26 26.50 26.81
CA GLN A 429 5.87 27.90 26.95
C GLN A 429 5.24 28.40 25.64
N PRO A 430 4.25 29.31 25.68
CA PRO A 430 3.53 29.77 24.49
C PRO A 430 4.47 30.57 23.56
N ALA A 431 4.68 30.08 22.35
CA ALA A 431 5.43 30.79 21.31
C ALA A 431 4.49 31.60 20.40
N SER A 432 4.92 32.83 20.13
CA SER A 432 4.24 33.91 19.41
C SER A 432 4.01 33.64 17.92
N SER A 433 2.91 34.19 17.42
CA SER A 433 2.41 34.27 16.05
C SER A 433 3.44 34.55 14.94
N VAL A 434 3.30 33.87 13.79
CA VAL A 434 3.98 34.19 12.52
C VAL A 434 2.94 34.21 11.38
N PRO A 435 3.05 35.10 10.37
CA PRO A 435 1.91 35.55 9.57
C PRO A 435 1.59 34.70 8.33
N ASP A 436 0.34 34.89 7.89
CA ASP A 436 -0.38 34.31 6.76
C ASP A 436 0.25 34.62 5.39
N CYS A 437 0.21 33.65 4.48
CA CYS A 437 0.43 33.83 3.04
C CYS A 437 -0.61 33.01 2.29
N SER A 438 -1.75 33.62 1.99
CA SER A 438 -2.86 33.02 1.26
C SER A 438 -2.78 33.34 -0.24
N GLY A 439 -2.43 32.33 -1.05
CA GLY A 439 -2.66 32.31 -2.49
C GLY A 439 -3.84 31.39 -2.82
N ARG A 440 -4.99 31.96 -3.20
CA ARG A 440 -6.18 31.18 -3.60
C ARG A 440 -6.05 30.74 -5.05
N ASN A 441 -6.30 29.46 -5.32
CA ASN A 441 -6.84 29.05 -6.61
C ASN A 441 -8.05 28.13 -6.39
N ARG A 442 -9.18 28.51 -6.99
CA ARG A 442 -10.47 27.82 -6.91
C ARG A 442 -10.64 26.98 -8.16
N ASN A 443 -10.76 25.66 -7.99
CA ASN A 443 -11.71 24.77 -8.67
C ASN A 443 -11.32 23.30 -8.40
N ASN A 444 -11.97 22.61 -7.45
CA ASN A 444 -11.99 21.13 -7.38
C ASN A 444 -13.03 20.60 -6.34
N PRO A 445 -13.39 19.30 -6.33
CA PRO A 445 -14.78 18.84 -6.23
C PRO A 445 -15.25 18.68 -4.78
N ARG A 446 -16.58 18.68 -4.61
CA ARG A 446 -17.28 18.91 -3.34
C ARG A 446 -17.28 17.73 -2.35
N GLY A 447 -16.87 16.52 -2.75
CA GLY A 447 -17.02 15.29 -1.97
C GLY A 447 -16.11 15.18 -0.73
N ASP A 448 -14.79 15.17 -0.91
CA ASP A 448 -13.85 14.94 0.20
C ASP A 448 -13.86 16.08 1.23
N ARG A 449 -14.04 17.32 0.77
CA ARG A 449 -14.16 18.48 1.66
C ARG A 449 -15.45 18.44 2.48
N GLN A 450 -16.51 17.77 2.00
CA GLN A 450 -17.72 17.58 2.78
C GLN A 450 -17.48 16.63 3.96
N ILE A 451 -16.72 15.55 3.76
CA ILE A 451 -16.31 14.64 4.84
C ILE A 451 -15.44 15.38 5.87
N LEU A 452 -14.47 16.17 5.41
CA LEU A 452 -13.59 16.93 6.30
C LEU A 452 -14.34 18.02 7.09
N ARG A 453 -15.34 18.68 6.47
CA ARG A 453 -16.22 19.63 7.17
C ARG A 453 -17.12 18.94 8.18
N TYR A 454 -17.69 17.79 7.83
CA TYR A 454 -18.49 16.98 8.75
C TYR A 454 -17.65 16.53 9.95
N PHE A 455 -16.42 16.07 9.72
CA PHE A 455 -15.49 15.73 10.78
C PHE A 455 -15.22 16.91 11.71
N GLN A 456 -15.02 18.12 11.16
CA GLN A 456 -14.86 19.33 11.96
C GLN A 456 -16.10 19.63 12.82
N GLN A 457 -17.31 19.53 12.25
CA GLN A 457 -18.57 19.70 13.01
C GLN A 457 -18.73 18.68 14.13
N VAL A 458 -18.37 17.42 13.86
CA VAL A 458 -18.41 16.34 14.87
C VAL A 458 -17.39 16.58 15.98
N LEU A 459 -16.18 17.04 15.64
CA LEU A 459 -15.18 17.45 16.63
C LEU A 459 -15.67 18.63 17.47
N GLU A 460 -16.30 19.63 16.85
CA GLU A 460 -16.88 20.76 17.57
C GLU A 460 -17.92 20.31 18.59
N ALA A 461 -18.83 19.43 18.20
CA ALA A 461 -19.84 18.86 19.10
C ALA A 461 -19.23 17.98 20.22
N ALA A 462 -18.08 17.35 19.98
CA ALA A 462 -17.44 16.49 20.98
C ALA A 462 -16.70 17.27 22.07
N PHE A 463 -16.27 18.51 21.78
CA PHE A 463 -15.57 19.39 22.72
C PHE A 463 -16.49 20.39 23.44
N SER A 464 -17.76 20.49 23.05
CA SER A 464 -18.75 21.41 23.65
C SER A 464 -19.56 20.78 24.80
N ASN A 465 -19.29 19.52 25.13
CA ASN A 465 -19.81 18.80 26.30
C ASN A 465 -18.67 18.52 27.27
#